data_AF-A0A8T2TCC0-F1
#
_entry.id   AF-A0A8T2TCC0-F1
#
_cell.length_a   1.000
_cell.length_b   1.000
_cell.length_c   1.000
_cell.angle_alpha   90.00
_cell.angle_beta   90.00
_cell.angle_gamma   90.00
#
_symmetry.space_group_name_H-M   'P 1'
#
loop_
_entity.id
_entity.type
_entity.pdbx_description
1 polymer ?
#
loop_
_entity_poly.entity_id
_entity_poly.type
_entity_poly.pdbx_seq_one_letter_code
_entity_poly.pdbx_strand_id
1 'polypeptide(L)'
;MNVLLLQADSLSGFHANTHIPVVIGSQMRFKITGEELYKDISSFLMDTINASHSYPTGGTSSGEFWTDPMHLGNTLSTTETEESCTTYNMLKVSLHLFRWTRQMKYADYYERALTNGVLSIQRGQDPGIMIYMLPMGKGNSKAISYHGWGTKFESFWCCYGTGIESFSKLGDSIYFEALDTETPSLYVTQFVSSSFTWHLAGLILHQHIEELSSSNGTLHASFEFTRTEDFEELYGGKNTLATLVIRIPFWVDSSNATASLNNHDLNATLVQGDFLHISRAWQIGDKLEFSLYVLLRTEKVKDDRQMYSSLNAIFYGPYLLAGLSNGDWDLKAVDLHSVSNWVTPINDTSQEKLLSLCQMSESGDAYFLTRKHSTFAMGAPPPEGSNEAAASTFKLVDPVAEGLVSESYLRLLIKELGRINEEPVKPCSTGTYTYHMMGDIVSIEMFDQPGTFLIIKDMAYAETIRVNARNQRKEGYGHLGCLFQIVPGLHLPNEHVSFESISKPGCFLYIDQDGSLRLRFGCLPAKGDELLQRAASFLMRRPLASYDSLSFVAKGANRDYLLFPLLSLKDETYTVFFNITA
;
A
#
# COMPACT_ATOMS: atom_id res chain seq x y z
N MET A 1 2.78 -34.02 16.08
CA MET A 1 1.59 -34.20 16.95
C MET A 1 1.97 -34.31 18.42
N ASN A 2 2.86 -35.23 18.83
CA ASN A 2 3.27 -35.39 20.24
C ASN A 2 3.89 -34.12 20.88
N VAL A 3 4.64 -33.32 20.13
CA VAL A 3 5.21 -32.04 20.62
C VAL A 3 4.12 -31.00 20.90
N LEU A 4 3.13 -30.87 20.01
CA LEU A 4 1.99 -29.96 20.19
C LEU A 4 1.13 -30.37 21.40
N LEU A 5 1.04 -31.68 21.66
CA LEU A 5 0.32 -32.23 22.82
C LEU A 5 1.01 -31.93 24.16
N LEU A 6 2.34 -31.77 24.14
CA LEU A 6 3.11 -31.37 25.31
C LEU A 6 3.08 -29.86 25.56
N GLN A 7 2.35 -29.10 24.72
CA GLN A 7 2.28 -27.63 24.76
C GLN A 7 3.66 -26.96 24.78
N ALA A 8 4.63 -27.56 24.08
CA ALA A 8 5.97 -27.02 23.92
C ALA A 8 6.14 -26.46 22.50
N ASP A 9 6.68 -25.25 22.38
CA ASP A 9 7.10 -24.70 21.09
C ASP A 9 8.43 -25.33 20.68
N SER A 10 8.35 -26.45 19.96
CA SER A 10 9.49 -27.11 19.32
C SER A 10 9.24 -27.29 17.81
N LEU A 11 8.70 -26.24 17.19
CA LEU A 11 8.40 -26.19 15.76
C LEU A 11 9.65 -25.95 14.89
N SER A 12 10.70 -25.36 15.46
CA SER A 12 11.94 -25.02 14.75
C SER A 12 12.50 -26.20 13.96
N GLY A 13 12.86 -25.95 12.70
CA GLY A 13 13.39 -26.94 11.77
C GLY A 13 12.35 -27.86 11.13
N PHE A 14 11.07 -27.76 11.47
CA PHE A 14 10.01 -28.47 10.76
C PHE A 14 9.58 -27.73 9.50
N HIS A 15 9.40 -28.49 8.41
CA HIS A 15 8.83 -27.98 7.17
C HIS A 15 7.37 -27.60 7.41
N ALA A 16 7.06 -26.31 7.32
CA ALA A 16 5.80 -25.74 7.79
C ALA A 16 4.62 -26.30 6.99
N ASN A 17 4.71 -26.28 5.66
CA ASN A 17 3.63 -26.71 4.77
C ASN A 17 3.39 -28.23 4.80
N THR A 18 4.32 -29.03 5.36
CA THR A 18 4.06 -30.46 5.63
C THR A 18 3.21 -30.63 6.89
N HIS A 19 3.47 -29.83 7.93
CA HIS A 19 2.90 -30.06 9.25
C HIS A 19 1.55 -29.37 9.45
N ILE A 20 1.29 -28.22 8.82
CA ILE A 20 -0.02 -27.54 8.93
C ILE A 20 -1.15 -28.44 8.39
N PRO A 21 -1.04 -29.10 7.22
CA PRO A 21 -2.05 -30.06 6.75
C PRO A 21 -2.31 -31.23 7.70
N VAL A 22 -1.30 -31.69 8.45
CA VAL A 22 -1.48 -32.72 9.48
C VAL A 22 -2.39 -32.20 10.60
N VAL A 23 -2.23 -30.93 10.99
CA VAL A 23 -3.13 -30.29 11.98
C VAL A 23 -4.53 -30.09 11.40
N ILE A 24 -4.68 -29.74 10.12
CA ILE A 24 -6.00 -29.72 9.46
C ILE A 24 -6.64 -31.12 9.49
N GLY A 25 -5.87 -32.18 9.25
CA GLY A 25 -6.35 -33.57 9.39
C GLY A 25 -6.84 -33.88 10.81
N SER A 26 -6.12 -33.39 11.83
CA SER A 26 -6.56 -33.44 13.24
C SER A 26 -7.87 -32.68 13.43
N GLN A 27 -8.03 -31.49 12.85
CA GLN A 27 -9.29 -30.73 12.91
C GLN A 27 -10.49 -31.49 12.33
N MET A 28 -10.28 -32.23 11.23
CA MET A 28 -11.31 -33.09 10.66
C MET A 28 -11.67 -34.25 11.58
N ARG A 29 -10.69 -34.81 12.29
CA ARG A 29 -10.95 -35.84 13.29
C ARG A 29 -11.78 -35.30 14.46
N PHE A 30 -11.48 -34.10 14.98
CA PHE A 30 -12.33 -33.45 16.00
C PHE A 30 -13.78 -33.36 15.52
N LYS A 31 -14.00 -32.87 14.29
CA LYS A 31 -15.34 -32.73 13.72
C LYS A 31 -16.14 -34.03 13.67
N ILE A 32 -15.46 -35.17 13.44
CA ILE A 32 -16.11 -36.48 13.34
C ILE A 32 -16.29 -37.14 14.71
N THR A 33 -15.33 -36.98 15.61
CA THR A 33 -15.25 -37.77 16.85
C THR A 33 -15.67 -37.01 18.10
N GLY A 34 -15.59 -35.68 18.10
CA GLY A 34 -15.77 -34.83 19.28
C GLY A 34 -14.62 -34.92 20.31
N GLU A 35 -13.52 -35.63 20.01
CA GLU A 35 -12.37 -35.74 20.91
C GLU A 35 -11.64 -34.38 21.03
N GLU A 36 -11.84 -33.65 22.13
CA GLU A 36 -11.29 -32.28 22.36
C GLU A 36 -9.77 -32.17 22.15
N LEU A 37 -9.03 -33.26 22.38
CA LEU A 37 -7.59 -33.38 22.09
C LEU A 37 -7.18 -32.77 20.74
N TYR A 38 -7.96 -33.05 19.68
CA TYR A 38 -7.65 -32.59 18.32
C TYR A 38 -7.94 -31.11 18.08
N LYS A 39 -8.91 -30.55 18.83
CA LYS A 39 -9.16 -29.10 18.87
C LYS A 39 -8.08 -28.39 19.67
N ASP A 40 -7.61 -28.97 20.76
CA ASP A 40 -6.52 -28.43 21.58
C ASP A 40 -5.20 -28.38 20.81
N ILE A 41 -4.85 -29.43 20.06
CA ILE A 41 -3.68 -29.42 19.16
C ILE A 41 -3.70 -28.22 18.21
N SER A 42 -4.88 -27.96 17.63
CA SER A 42 -5.05 -26.93 16.61
C SER A 42 -5.00 -25.52 17.22
N SER A 43 -5.65 -25.35 18.37
CA SER A 43 -5.64 -24.11 19.13
C SER A 43 -4.22 -23.78 19.60
N PHE A 44 -3.50 -24.78 20.13
CA PHE A 44 -2.12 -24.63 20.57
C PHE A 44 -1.18 -24.26 19.42
N LEU A 45 -1.28 -24.94 18.26
CA LEU A 45 -0.47 -24.57 17.09
C LEU A 45 -0.70 -23.11 16.70
N MET A 46 -1.98 -22.70 16.60
CA MET A 46 -2.36 -21.35 16.21
C MET A 46 -1.82 -20.29 17.17
N ASP A 47 -1.99 -20.52 18.48
CA ASP A 47 -1.51 -19.61 19.51
C ASP A 47 0.03 -19.54 19.53
N THR A 48 0.71 -20.67 19.34
CA THR A 48 2.18 -20.73 19.24
C THR A 48 2.69 -19.94 18.04
N ILE A 49 2.16 -20.22 16.85
CA ILE A 49 2.55 -19.51 15.62
C ILE A 49 2.33 -18.00 15.78
N ASN A 50 1.14 -17.61 16.26
CA ASN A 50 0.81 -16.20 16.47
C ASN A 50 1.66 -15.53 17.54
N ALA A 51 2.16 -16.26 18.53
CA ALA A 51 3.03 -15.70 19.57
C ALA A 51 4.48 -15.53 19.11
N SER A 52 5.04 -16.47 18.33
CA SER A 52 6.49 -16.54 18.13
C SER A 52 6.99 -16.70 16.69
N HIS A 53 6.14 -17.08 15.72
CA HIS A 53 6.59 -17.44 14.36
C HIS A 53 5.94 -16.61 13.23
N SER A 54 4.85 -15.86 13.46
CA SER A 54 4.22 -15.10 12.36
C SER A 54 4.83 -13.73 12.11
N TYR A 55 5.04 -13.40 10.85
CA TYR A 55 5.29 -12.06 10.33
C TYR A 55 4.01 -11.19 10.38
N PRO A 56 4.11 -9.87 10.14
CA PRO A 56 2.99 -8.94 10.22
C PRO A 56 1.88 -9.23 9.20
N THR A 57 2.21 -9.91 8.11
CA THR A 57 1.24 -10.40 7.11
C THR A 57 0.38 -11.56 7.62
N GLY A 58 0.78 -12.24 8.70
CA GLY A 58 0.23 -13.52 9.13
C GLY A 58 0.95 -14.76 8.58
N GLY A 59 1.86 -14.62 7.60
CA GLY A 59 2.72 -15.73 7.16
C GLY A 59 3.73 -16.14 8.23
N THR A 60 4.37 -17.33 8.11
CA THR A 60 5.06 -17.94 9.28
C THR A 60 6.41 -18.60 9.00
N SER A 61 6.73 -18.94 7.75
CA SER A 61 7.90 -19.74 7.41
C SER A 61 9.06 -18.88 6.88
N SER A 62 10.28 -19.43 6.92
CA SER A 62 11.42 -18.94 6.16
C SER A 62 12.16 -20.13 5.55
N GLY A 63 12.43 -20.05 4.24
CA GLY A 63 12.97 -21.16 3.46
C GLY A 63 12.11 -22.42 3.54
N GLU A 64 10.78 -22.28 3.70
CA GLU A 64 9.79 -23.36 3.90
C GLU A 64 9.75 -24.00 5.31
N PHE A 65 10.65 -23.61 6.21
CA PHE A 65 10.71 -24.14 7.57
C PHE A 65 10.27 -23.10 8.60
N TRP A 66 9.81 -23.56 9.77
CA TRP A 66 9.77 -22.68 10.94
C TRP A 66 11.18 -22.54 11.51
N THR A 67 11.52 -21.32 11.91
CA THR A 67 12.78 -21.01 12.59
C THR A 67 12.63 -21.16 14.10
N ASP A 68 13.68 -20.81 14.84
CA ASP A 68 13.56 -20.70 16.30
C ASP A 68 12.49 -19.67 16.68
N PRO A 69 11.71 -19.94 17.75
CA PRO A 69 10.67 -19.03 18.19
C PRO A 69 11.27 -17.69 18.61
N MET A 70 10.57 -16.60 18.30
CA MET A 70 11.03 -15.24 18.62
C MET A 70 12.40 -14.89 18.02
N HIS A 71 12.80 -15.49 16.88
CA HIS A 71 14.06 -15.18 16.19
C HIS A 71 13.85 -14.72 14.72
N LEU A 72 12.71 -14.09 14.40
CA LEU A 72 12.37 -13.69 13.02
C LEU A 72 13.30 -12.62 12.43
N GLY A 73 14.01 -11.83 13.24
CA GLY A 73 14.90 -10.78 12.74
C GLY A 73 16.03 -11.29 11.84
N ASN A 74 16.48 -12.54 12.03
CA ASN A 74 17.52 -13.15 11.19
C ASN A 74 17.03 -13.45 9.78
N THR A 75 15.74 -13.76 9.63
CA THR A 75 15.18 -14.15 8.32
C THR A 75 14.98 -12.94 7.42
N LEU A 76 15.01 -11.72 7.97
CA LEU A 76 14.86 -10.49 7.19
C LEU A 76 16.04 -10.21 6.25
N SER A 77 17.15 -10.95 6.36
CA SER A 77 18.27 -10.86 5.40
C SER A 77 18.10 -11.75 4.16
N THR A 78 17.05 -12.58 4.11
CA THR A 78 16.74 -13.44 2.96
C THR A 78 15.50 -12.94 2.21
N THR A 79 15.37 -13.33 0.96
CA THR A 79 14.17 -13.13 0.12
C THR A 79 13.19 -14.30 0.22
N GLU A 80 13.57 -15.38 0.92
CA GLU A 80 12.78 -16.60 1.06
C GLU A 80 11.97 -16.61 2.38
N THR A 81 11.21 -15.55 2.64
CA THR A 81 10.25 -15.54 3.76
C THR A 81 8.85 -15.86 3.24
N GLU A 82 8.04 -16.48 4.11
CA GLU A 82 6.61 -16.71 3.91
C GLU A 82 6.25 -17.45 2.62
N GLU A 83 6.43 -18.78 2.62
CA GLU A 83 5.84 -19.64 1.59
C GLU A 83 4.31 -19.49 1.60
N SER A 84 3.74 -19.15 0.45
CA SER A 84 2.30 -18.83 0.34
C SER A 84 1.38 -20.02 0.68
N CYS A 85 1.80 -21.27 0.44
CA CYS A 85 1.04 -22.46 0.87
C CYS A 85 0.84 -22.51 2.39
N THR A 86 1.80 -22.03 3.17
CA THR A 86 1.72 -22.05 4.64
C THR A 86 0.61 -21.11 5.10
N THR A 87 0.55 -19.90 4.56
CA THR A 87 -0.52 -18.92 4.83
C THR A 87 -1.88 -19.48 4.43
N TYR A 88 -1.99 -20.09 3.24
CA TYR A 88 -3.20 -20.75 2.77
C TYR A 88 -3.72 -21.82 3.75
N ASN A 89 -2.83 -22.71 4.21
CA ASN A 89 -3.22 -23.77 5.14
C ASN A 89 -3.50 -23.22 6.55
N MET A 90 -2.81 -22.18 6.99
CA MET A 90 -3.12 -21.51 8.26
C MET A 90 -4.49 -20.82 8.24
N LEU A 91 -4.93 -20.27 7.09
CA LEU A 91 -6.30 -19.76 6.96
C LEU A 91 -7.34 -20.86 7.22
N LYS A 92 -7.12 -22.09 6.73
CA LYS A 92 -8.00 -23.23 7.05
C LYS A 92 -8.01 -23.56 8.54
N VAL A 93 -6.84 -23.55 9.18
CA VAL A 93 -6.74 -23.78 10.63
C VAL A 93 -7.56 -22.75 11.40
N SER A 94 -7.36 -21.46 11.08
CA SER A 94 -8.09 -20.35 11.70
C SER A 94 -9.59 -20.44 11.45
N LEU A 95 -10.00 -20.76 10.22
CA LEU A 95 -11.40 -20.93 9.82
C LEU A 95 -12.11 -21.98 10.67
N HIS A 96 -11.51 -23.16 10.83
CA HIS A 96 -12.10 -24.22 11.65
C HIS A 96 -12.18 -23.83 13.13
N LEU A 97 -11.14 -23.21 13.67
CA LEU A 97 -11.15 -22.73 15.05
C LEU A 97 -12.22 -21.65 15.27
N PHE A 98 -12.40 -20.72 14.33
CA PHE A 98 -13.47 -19.74 14.39
C PHE A 98 -14.85 -20.41 14.40
N ARG A 99 -15.09 -21.38 13.51
CA ARG A 99 -16.38 -22.10 13.45
C ARG A 99 -16.76 -22.81 14.74
N TRP A 100 -15.79 -23.26 15.54
CA TRP A 100 -16.06 -23.93 16.81
C TRP A 100 -16.16 -22.98 17.99
N THR A 101 -15.29 -21.97 18.02
CA THR A 101 -15.08 -21.16 19.22
C THR A 101 -15.71 -19.79 19.14
N ARG A 102 -15.94 -19.28 17.92
CA ARG A 102 -16.39 -17.92 17.61
C ARG A 102 -15.50 -16.83 18.23
N GLN A 103 -14.27 -17.17 18.59
CA GLN A 103 -13.35 -16.23 19.22
C GLN A 103 -12.79 -15.25 18.20
N MET A 104 -12.73 -13.98 18.60
CA MET A 104 -12.39 -12.90 17.69
C MET A 104 -11.00 -13.05 17.06
N LYS A 105 -10.02 -13.50 17.85
CA LYS A 105 -8.63 -13.68 17.43
C LYS A 105 -8.46 -14.51 16.14
N TYR A 106 -9.35 -15.46 15.86
CA TYR A 106 -9.28 -16.28 14.66
C TYR A 106 -9.78 -15.56 13.41
N ALA A 107 -10.82 -14.72 13.53
CA ALA A 107 -11.25 -13.88 12.41
C ALA A 107 -10.29 -12.69 12.19
N ASP A 108 -9.68 -12.15 13.25
CA ASP A 108 -8.62 -11.14 13.12
C ASP A 108 -7.38 -11.69 12.40
N TYR A 109 -6.95 -12.91 12.76
CA TYR A 109 -5.88 -13.58 12.01
C TYR A 109 -6.28 -13.83 10.56
N TYR A 110 -7.52 -14.28 10.31
CA TYR A 110 -7.99 -14.58 8.96
C TYR A 110 -7.95 -13.32 8.09
N GLU A 111 -8.45 -12.19 8.59
CA GLU A 111 -8.37 -10.89 7.90
C GLU A 111 -6.91 -10.52 7.61
N ARG A 112 -6.03 -10.58 8.62
CA ARG A 112 -4.61 -10.25 8.45
C ARG A 112 -3.95 -11.08 7.35
N ALA A 113 -4.07 -12.41 7.44
CA ALA A 113 -3.46 -13.37 6.53
C ALA A 113 -4.07 -13.34 5.12
N LEU A 114 -5.37 -13.06 5.00
CA LEU A 114 -6.02 -12.87 3.71
C LEU A 114 -5.55 -11.57 3.05
N THR A 115 -5.72 -10.44 3.75
CA THR A 115 -5.45 -9.08 3.21
C THR A 115 -3.99 -8.87 2.86
N ASN A 116 -3.07 -9.32 3.71
CA ASN A 116 -1.65 -9.02 3.56
C ASN A 116 -0.82 -10.20 3.05
N GLY A 117 -1.21 -11.43 3.40
CA GLY A 117 -0.55 -12.63 2.92
C GLY A 117 -1.06 -13.02 1.54
N VAL A 118 -2.31 -13.48 1.45
CA VAL A 118 -2.90 -14.05 0.23
C VAL A 118 -3.08 -13.03 -0.89
N LEU A 119 -3.70 -11.87 -0.64
CA LEU A 119 -3.93 -10.89 -1.71
C LEU A 119 -2.62 -10.32 -2.27
N SER A 120 -1.53 -10.35 -1.50
CA SER A 120 -0.21 -9.89 -1.93
C SER A 120 0.53 -10.85 -2.87
N ILE A 121 0.08 -12.10 -3.02
CA ILE A 121 0.83 -13.12 -3.78
C ILE A 121 0.58 -13.09 -5.28
N GLN A 122 -0.44 -12.38 -5.77
CA GLN A 122 -0.68 -12.19 -7.21
C GLN A 122 -0.03 -10.89 -7.68
N ARG A 123 0.54 -10.89 -8.89
CA ARG A 123 1.17 -9.69 -9.47
C ARG A 123 0.10 -8.69 -9.90
N GLY A 124 -0.31 -7.82 -8.99
CA GLY A 124 -1.41 -6.89 -9.23
C GLY A 124 -2.67 -7.63 -9.71
N GLN A 125 -3.21 -7.19 -10.85
CA GLN A 125 -4.39 -7.81 -11.46
C GLN A 125 -4.05 -8.84 -12.55
N ASP A 126 -2.76 -9.19 -12.71
CA ASP A 126 -2.33 -10.15 -13.74
C ASP A 126 -2.79 -11.57 -13.36
N PRO A 127 -3.73 -12.17 -14.11
CA PRO A 127 -4.29 -13.46 -13.73
C PRO A 127 -3.27 -14.58 -13.90
N GLY A 128 -3.05 -15.34 -12.82
CA GLY A 128 -2.19 -16.52 -12.83
C GLY A 128 -0.68 -16.22 -12.75
N ILE A 129 -0.29 -14.99 -12.43
CA ILE A 129 1.10 -14.64 -12.11
C ILE A 129 1.21 -14.50 -10.60
N MET A 130 1.83 -15.50 -9.94
CA MET A 130 1.88 -15.59 -8.48
C MET A 130 3.30 -15.86 -7.97
N ILE A 131 3.58 -15.49 -6.72
CA ILE A 131 4.85 -15.81 -6.04
C ILE A 131 4.77 -17.10 -5.21
N TYR A 132 5.94 -17.69 -5.00
CA TYR A 132 6.13 -18.76 -4.02
C TYR A 132 6.37 -18.20 -2.61
N MET A 133 7.33 -17.29 -2.48
CA MET A 133 7.74 -16.63 -1.23
C MET A 133 7.32 -15.17 -1.25
N LEU A 134 6.93 -14.62 -0.10
CA LEU A 134 6.62 -13.20 0.10
C LEU A 134 7.74 -12.55 0.95
N PRO A 135 8.72 -11.86 0.33
CA PRO A 135 9.89 -11.31 1.01
C PRO A 135 9.53 -10.20 2.01
N MET A 136 10.02 -10.28 3.26
CA MET A 136 9.77 -9.29 4.34
C MET A 136 10.96 -8.38 4.66
N GLY A 137 12.13 -8.69 4.09
CA GLY A 137 13.37 -7.93 4.33
C GLY A 137 13.35 -6.50 3.77
N LYS A 138 14.31 -5.70 4.21
CA LYS A 138 14.50 -4.32 3.74
C LYS A 138 15.12 -4.30 2.34
N GLY A 139 14.59 -3.46 1.45
CA GLY A 139 15.08 -3.35 0.08
C GLY A 139 14.81 -4.57 -0.79
N ASN A 140 13.97 -5.49 -0.34
CA ASN A 140 13.58 -6.67 -1.10
C ASN A 140 12.47 -6.34 -2.09
N SER A 141 12.19 -7.27 -3.00
CA SER A 141 11.08 -7.19 -3.95
C SER A 141 10.48 -8.57 -4.14
N LYS A 142 9.16 -8.63 -4.38
CA LYS A 142 8.45 -9.88 -4.74
C LYS A 142 9.04 -10.52 -6.00
N ALA A 143 9.65 -9.73 -6.87
CA ALA A 143 10.28 -10.19 -8.11
C ALA A 143 11.66 -10.86 -7.91
N ILE A 144 12.29 -10.77 -6.73
CA ILE A 144 13.71 -11.13 -6.52
C ILE A 144 13.88 -12.28 -5.49
N SER A 145 12.86 -13.10 -5.26
CA SER A 145 13.04 -14.39 -4.59
C SER A 145 13.69 -15.41 -5.53
N TYR A 146 14.14 -16.56 -5.00
CA TYR A 146 14.65 -17.69 -5.78
C TYR A 146 13.67 -18.11 -6.88
N HIS A 147 12.37 -18.03 -6.60
CA HIS A 147 11.31 -18.32 -7.57
C HIS A 147 10.85 -17.09 -8.37
N GLY A 148 10.96 -15.89 -7.78
CA GLY A 148 10.40 -14.66 -8.33
C GLY A 148 8.89 -14.75 -8.58
N TRP A 149 8.42 -13.99 -9.57
CA TRP A 149 7.10 -14.19 -10.15
C TRP A 149 7.09 -15.43 -11.02
N GLY A 150 6.10 -16.29 -10.83
CA GLY A 150 5.85 -17.38 -11.76
C GLY A 150 5.31 -16.90 -13.12
N THR A 151 4.99 -17.83 -13.99
CA THR A 151 4.35 -17.55 -15.28
C THR A 151 2.94 -18.13 -15.31
N LYS A 152 2.12 -17.63 -16.23
CA LYS A 152 0.72 -18.06 -16.37
C LYS A 152 0.56 -19.56 -16.66
N PHE A 153 1.52 -20.17 -17.36
CA PHE A 153 1.37 -21.53 -17.91
C PHE A 153 2.55 -22.47 -17.67
N GLU A 154 3.67 -21.98 -17.11
CA GLU A 154 4.92 -22.76 -17.02
C GLU A 154 5.47 -22.87 -15.59
N SER A 155 4.78 -22.30 -14.61
CA SER A 155 5.10 -22.47 -13.18
C SER A 155 4.25 -23.57 -12.55
N PHE A 156 4.92 -24.65 -12.11
CA PHE A 156 4.28 -25.87 -11.59
C PHE A 156 4.63 -26.15 -10.12
N TRP A 157 4.67 -25.09 -9.30
CA TRP A 157 4.99 -25.18 -7.87
C TRP A 157 3.74 -25.47 -7.04
N CYS A 158 3.90 -25.99 -5.82
CA CYS A 158 2.78 -26.18 -4.89
C CYS A 158 1.97 -24.89 -4.66
N CYS A 159 2.67 -23.75 -4.55
CA CYS A 159 2.08 -22.43 -4.36
C CYS A 159 1.12 -21.99 -5.46
N TYR A 160 1.29 -22.50 -6.69
CA TYR A 160 0.32 -22.26 -7.78
C TYR A 160 -1.00 -22.99 -7.54
N GLY A 161 -0.95 -24.23 -7.03
CA GLY A 161 -2.14 -24.98 -6.66
C GLY A 161 -2.91 -24.29 -5.53
N THR A 162 -2.22 -23.94 -4.44
CA THR A 162 -2.86 -23.25 -3.31
C THR A 162 -3.28 -21.82 -3.65
N GLY A 163 -2.56 -21.13 -4.53
CA GLY A 163 -2.91 -19.79 -5.03
C GLY A 163 -4.25 -19.80 -5.76
N ILE A 164 -4.43 -20.71 -6.73
CA ILE A 164 -5.71 -20.88 -7.45
C ILE A 164 -6.85 -21.19 -6.47
N GLU A 165 -6.64 -22.11 -5.53
CA GLU A 165 -7.62 -22.41 -4.49
C GLU A 165 -7.95 -21.20 -3.61
N SER A 166 -6.96 -20.36 -3.28
CA SER A 166 -7.16 -19.15 -2.48
C SER A 166 -8.03 -18.11 -3.19
N PHE A 167 -7.70 -17.77 -4.44
CA PHE A 167 -8.41 -16.75 -5.21
C PHE A 167 -9.81 -17.20 -5.67
N SER A 168 -10.09 -18.50 -5.71
CA SER A 168 -11.44 -19.04 -6.01
C SER A 168 -12.42 -18.99 -4.83
N LYS A 169 -11.94 -18.68 -3.61
CA LYS A 169 -12.75 -18.75 -2.40
C LYS A 169 -12.68 -17.51 -1.50
N LEU A 170 -12.34 -16.34 -2.06
CA LEU A 170 -12.21 -15.09 -1.29
C LEU A 170 -13.45 -14.73 -0.44
N GLY A 171 -14.64 -15.19 -0.85
CA GLY A 171 -15.89 -14.97 -0.11
C GLY A 171 -16.22 -15.98 1.00
N ASP A 172 -15.42 -17.03 1.20
CA ASP A 172 -15.79 -18.18 2.04
C ASP A 172 -15.84 -17.90 3.55
N SER A 173 -15.29 -16.77 3.98
CA SER A 173 -15.08 -16.39 5.38
C SER A 173 -15.54 -14.96 5.68
N ILE A 174 -16.47 -14.45 4.88
CA ILE A 174 -17.17 -13.19 5.15
C ILE A 174 -18.30 -13.40 6.17
N TYR A 175 -19.02 -14.53 6.04
CA TYR A 175 -20.24 -14.82 6.81
C TYR A 175 -20.20 -16.21 7.45
N PHE A 176 -20.72 -16.33 8.68
CA PHE A 176 -20.89 -17.62 9.37
C PHE A 176 -22.25 -17.72 10.06
N GLU A 177 -23.07 -18.68 9.63
CA GLU A 177 -24.33 -19.00 10.31
C GLU A 177 -24.09 -19.89 11.54
N ALA A 178 -24.74 -19.54 12.65
CA ALA A 178 -24.76 -20.33 13.88
C ALA A 178 -26.20 -20.78 14.21
N LEU A 179 -26.36 -22.10 14.34
CA LEU A 179 -27.63 -22.79 14.60
C LEU A 179 -27.73 -23.33 16.03
N ASP A 180 -26.62 -23.35 16.75
CA ASP A 180 -26.47 -23.83 18.13
C ASP A 180 -26.74 -22.74 19.18
N THR A 181 -27.26 -21.59 18.75
CA THR A 181 -27.67 -20.48 19.59
C THR A 181 -29.19 -20.48 19.79
N GLU A 182 -29.68 -19.96 20.91
CA GLU A 182 -31.13 -19.86 21.18
C GLU A 182 -31.89 -19.09 20.08
N THR A 183 -31.23 -18.07 19.53
CA THR A 183 -31.71 -17.29 18.39
C THR A 183 -30.79 -17.53 17.20
N PRO A 184 -31.30 -17.86 16.00
CA PRO A 184 -30.48 -18.02 14.78
C PRO A 184 -29.57 -16.81 14.58
N SER A 185 -28.26 -17.05 14.43
CA SER A 185 -27.28 -15.95 14.36
C SER A 185 -26.46 -15.98 13.07
N LEU A 186 -26.14 -14.80 12.54
CA LEU A 186 -25.24 -14.61 11.40
C LEU A 186 -24.06 -13.74 11.84
N TYR A 187 -22.86 -14.30 11.82
CA TYR A 187 -21.63 -13.56 12.06
C TYR A 187 -21.13 -12.94 10.76
N VAL A 188 -20.87 -11.63 10.78
CA VAL A 188 -20.18 -10.88 9.73
C VAL A 188 -18.76 -10.61 10.21
N THR A 189 -17.79 -11.31 9.62
CA THR A 189 -16.38 -11.27 10.07
C THR A 189 -15.51 -10.36 9.22
N GLN A 190 -15.92 -10.04 7.98
CA GLN A 190 -15.15 -9.20 7.08
C GLN A 190 -16.01 -8.08 6.48
N PHE A 191 -15.42 -6.90 6.37
CA PHE A 191 -16.00 -5.74 5.69
C PHE A 191 -15.62 -5.78 4.22
N VAL A 192 -16.38 -6.54 3.44
CA VAL A 192 -16.21 -6.67 1.98
C VAL A 192 -17.57 -6.51 1.32
N SER A 193 -17.67 -5.69 0.27
CA SER A 193 -18.93 -5.53 -0.47
C SER A 193 -19.39 -6.87 -1.04
N SER A 194 -20.53 -7.38 -0.57
CA SER A 194 -21.02 -8.73 -0.88
C SER A 194 -22.52 -8.87 -0.62
N SER A 195 -23.11 -9.95 -1.10
CA SER A 195 -24.49 -10.32 -0.78
C SER A 195 -24.54 -11.74 -0.22
N PHE A 196 -25.35 -11.95 0.81
CA PHE A 196 -25.51 -13.24 1.47
C PHE A 196 -26.97 -13.62 1.58
N THR A 197 -27.29 -14.83 1.12
CA THR A 197 -28.62 -15.41 1.26
C THR A 197 -28.80 -15.96 2.66
N TRP A 198 -29.47 -15.20 3.54
CA TRP A 198 -29.67 -15.56 4.94
C TRP A 198 -30.94 -16.39 5.11
N HIS A 199 -30.82 -17.70 4.88
CA HIS A 199 -31.95 -18.63 4.89
C HIS A 199 -32.72 -18.62 6.22
N LEU A 200 -32.02 -18.47 7.34
CA LEU A 200 -32.63 -18.49 8.68
C LEU A 200 -33.51 -17.27 8.96
N ALA A 201 -33.20 -16.13 8.36
CA ALA A 201 -33.98 -14.90 8.47
C ALA A 201 -34.99 -14.71 7.32
N GLY A 202 -34.95 -15.56 6.28
CA GLY A 202 -35.83 -15.40 5.13
C GLY A 202 -35.52 -14.14 4.29
N LEU A 203 -34.27 -13.70 4.28
CA LEU A 203 -33.82 -12.43 3.70
C LEU A 203 -32.48 -12.59 2.94
N ILE A 204 -32.19 -11.63 2.07
CA ILE A 204 -30.86 -11.42 1.49
C ILE A 204 -30.25 -10.20 2.19
N LEU A 205 -29.05 -10.37 2.73
CA LEU A 205 -28.23 -9.30 3.30
C LEU A 205 -27.29 -8.77 2.23
N HIS A 206 -27.34 -7.46 1.95
CA HIS A 206 -26.39 -6.75 1.12
C HIS A 206 -25.47 -5.94 2.02
N GLN A 207 -24.17 -6.25 1.98
CA GLN A 207 -23.12 -5.44 2.60
C GLN A 207 -22.52 -4.55 1.52
N HIS A 208 -22.48 -3.24 1.76
CA HIS A 208 -21.78 -2.27 0.94
C HIS A 208 -20.71 -1.56 1.77
N ILE A 209 -19.48 -1.57 1.26
CA ILE A 209 -18.32 -0.96 1.89
C ILE A 209 -17.81 0.13 0.96
N GLU A 210 -17.74 1.36 1.47
CA GLU A 210 -17.16 2.48 0.73
C GLU A 210 -15.63 2.32 0.63
N GLU A 211 -15.04 2.83 -0.44
CA GLU A 211 -13.60 2.78 -0.63
C GLU A 211 -12.88 3.61 0.46
N LEU A 212 -12.03 2.93 1.24
CA LEU A 212 -11.22 3.59 2.25
C LEU A 212 -10.09 4.36 1.57
N SER A 213 -9.87 5.60 2.02
CA SER A 213 -8.73 6.42 1.61
C SER A 213 -7.84 6.75 2.81
N SER A 214 -6.58 7.03 2.57
CA SER A 214 -5.67 7.61 3.57
C SER A 214 -6.13 9.00 4.02
N SER A 215 -6.73 9.79 3.12
CA SER A 215 -7.20 11.16 3.40
C SER A 215 -8.48 11.19 4.23
N ASN A 216 -9.36 10.20 4.03
CA ASN A 216 -10.57 9.99 4.83
C ASN A 216 -10.40 8.76 5.73
N GLY A 217 -10.02 9.02 6.97
CA GLY A 217 -9.72 8.02 8.01
C GLY A 217 -10.85 7.07 8.42
N THR A 218 -12.03 7.17 7.80
CA THR A 218 -13.25 6.51 8.26
C THR A 218 -13.71 5.46 7.25
N LEU A 219 -13.86 4.23 7.71
CA LEU A 219 -14.51 3.15 6.97
C LEU A 219 -16.03 3.27 7.14
N HIS A 220 -16.74 3.49 6.05
CA HIS A 220 -18.21 3.47 6.02
C HIS A 220 -18.70 2.13 5.49
N ALA A 221 -19.57 1.48 6.27
CA ALA A 221 -20.16 0.20 5.93
C ALA A 221 -21.68 0.25 6.11
N SER A 222 -22.45 -0.24 5.14
CA SER A 222 -23.90 -0.37 5.23
C SER A 222 -24.36 -1.80 4.97
N PHE A 223 -25.45 -2.16 5.63
CA PHE A 223 -26.08 -3.46 5.60
C PHE A 223 -27.57 -3.26 5.32
N GLU A 224 -28.03 -3.75 4.17
CA GLU A 224 -29.41 -3.62 3.72
C GLU A 224 -30.04 -4.98 3.50
N PHE A 225 -31.34 -5.09 3.79
CA PHE A 225 -32.07 -6.34 3.71
C PHE A 225 -33.12 -6.32 2.61
N THR A 226 -33.10 -7.33 1.74
CA THR A 226 -34.07 -7.49 0.66
C THR A 226 -34.62 -8.93 0.63
N ARG A 227 -35.55 -9.19 -0.29
CA ARG A 227 -36.10 -10.52 -0.59
C ARG A 227 -36.38 -10.61 -2.10
N THR A 228 -36.22 -11.79 -2.69
CA THR A 228 -36.68 -12.06 -4.07
C THR A 228 -38.02 -12.80 -4.06
N GLU A 229 -38.79 -12.68 -5.14
CA GLU A 229 -40.10 -13.35 -5.29
C GLU A 229 -39.98 -14.87 -5.14
N ASP A 230 -38.98 -15.49 -5.79
CA ASP A 230 -38.67 -16.93 -5.68
C ASP A 230 -38.33 -17.37 -4.24
N PHE A 231 -37.81 -16.46 -3.42
CA PHE A 231 -37.40 -16.77 -2.04
C PHE A 231 -38.59 -16.98 -1.11
N GLU A 232 -39.67 -16.24 -1.33
CA GLU A 232 -40.89 -16.32 -0.54
C GLU A 232 -41.61 -17.64 -0.77
N GLU A 233 -41.62 -18.13 -2.01
CA GLU A 233 -42.20 -19.42 -2.39
C GLU A 233 -41.40 -20.61 -1.83
N LEU A 234 -40.07 -20.52 -1.82
CA LEU A 234 -39.19 -21.62 -1.38
C LEU A 234 -39.03 -21.73 0.14
N TYR A 235 -39.01 -20.60 0.87
CA TYR A 235 -38.59 -20.59 2.29
C TYR A 235 -39.65 -20.05 3.26
N GLY A 236 -40.73 -19.44 2.72
CA GLY A 236 -41.78 -18.79 3.50
C GLY A 236 -41.25 -17.55 4.21
N GLY A 237 -41.90 -16.40 4.03
CA GLY A 237 -41.54 -15.11 4.66
C GLY A 237 -41.57 -15.18 6.19
N LYS A 238 -40.54 -15.75 6.80
CA LYS A 238 -40.45 -15.96 8.23
C LYS A 238 -39.90 -14.70 8.87
N ASN A 239 -40.78 -13.91 9.47
CA ASN A 239 -40.42 -12.81 10.35
C ASN A 239 -39.87 -13.34 11.69
N THR A 240 -38.76 -14.08 11.62
CA THR A 240 -38.17 -14.77 12.77
C THR A 240 -37.16 -13.85 13.43
N LEU A 241 -37.18 -13.82 14.76
CA LEU A 241 -36.13 -13.20 15.54
C LEU A 241 -34.78 -13.83 15.14
N ALA A 242 -33.84 -13.00 14.67
CA ALA A 242 -32.52 -13.42 14.27
C ALA A 242 -31.48 -12.40 14.75
N THR A 243 -30.28 -12.87 15.07
CA THR A 243 -29.18 -12.04 15.58
C THR A 243 -28.15 -11.83 14.50
N LEU A 244 -27.93 -10.58 14.10
CA LEU A 244 -26.76 -10.21 13.30
C LEU A 244 -25.61 -9.90 14.27
N VAL A 245 -24.47 -10.56 14.08
CA VAL A 245 -23.28 -10.43 14.92
C VAL A 245 -22.16 -9.82 14.08
N ILE A 246 -21.84 -8.56 14.30
CA ILE A 246 -20.87 -7.81 13.48
C ILE A 246 -19.58 -7.66 14.25
N ARG A 247 -18.47 -8.04 13.62
CA ARG A 247 -17.14 -7.79 14.18
C ARG A 247 -16.86 -6.30 14.28
N ILE A 248 -16.39 -5.86 15.46
CA ILE A 248 -15.77 -4.55 15.67
C ILE A 248 -14.26 -4.76 15.81
N PRO A 249 -13.47 -4.55 14.74
CA PRO A 249 -12.07 -4.94 14.70
C PRO A 249 -11.22 -4.22 15.76
N PHE A 250 -10.15 -4.88 16.21
CA PHE A 250 -9.21 -4.28 17.16
C PHE A 250 -8.47 -3.06 16.61
N TRP A 251 -8.47 -2.83 15.29
CA TRP A 251 -7.80 -1.70 14.66
C TRP A 251 -8.71 -0.47 14.47
N VAL A 252 -9.96 -0.54 14.93
CA VAL A 252 -10.91 0.59 14.92
C VAL A 252 -10.80 1.38 16.23
N ASP A 253 -10.87 2.71 16.13
CA ASP A 253 -11.12 3.58 17.27
C ASP A 253 -12.60 3.58 17.63
N SER A 254 -12.96 2.83 18.68
CA SER A 254 -14.35 2.74 19.12
C SER A 254 -14.87 4.02 19.79
N SER A 255 -14.01 4.96 20.18
CA SER A 255 -14.45 6.21 20.84
C SER A 255 -15.14 7.17 19.87
N ASN A 256 -14.81 7.08 18.59
CA ASN A 256 -15.36 7.90 17.50
C ASN A 256 -16.18 7.08 16.51
N ALA A 257 -16.41 5.79 16.78
CA ALA A 257 -17.20 4.93 15.92
C ALA A 257 -18.70 5.15 16.17
N THR A 258 -19.48 5.17 15.09
CA THR A 258 -20.94 5.30 15.16
C THR A 258 -21.62 4.12 14.46
N ALA A 259 -22.80 3.77 14.97
CA ALA A 259 -23.68 2.80 14.34
C ALA A 259 -25.12 3.31 14.39
N SER A 260 -25.86 3.19 13.30
CA SER A 260 -27.26 3.59 13.23
C SER A 260 -28.10 2.52 12.53
N LEU A 261 -29.37 2.41 12.93
CA LEU A 261 -30.36 1.54 12.32
C LEU A 261 -31.55 2.39 11.89
N ASN A 262 -31.87 2.36 10.60
CA ASN A 262 -32.98 3.12 10.00
C ASN A 262 -32.90 4.62 10.32
N ASN A 263 -31.70 5.21 10.20
CA ASN A 263 -31.39 6.61 10.53
C ASN A 263 -31.53 6.98 12.02
N HIS A 264 -31.59 6.00 12.92
CA HIS A 264 -31.59 6.22 14.37
C HIS A 264 -30.34 5.61 14.99
N ASP A 265 -29.63 6.38 15.83
CA ASP A 265 -28.44 5.90 16.52
C ASP A 265 -28.76 4.61 17.31
N LEU A 266 -27.87 3.62 17.16
CA LEU A 266 -27.95 2.41 17.97
C LEU A 266 -27.51 2.73 19.39
N ASN A 267 -28.40 2.48 20.35
CA ASN A 267 -28.08 2.50 21.78
C ASN A 267 -27.24 1.27 22.16
N ALA A 268 -26.09 1.08 21.52
CA ALA A 268 -25.16 -0.01 21.77
C ALA A 268 -23.73 0.52 21.82
N THR A 269 -22.95 0.04 22.78
CA THR A 269 -21.53 0.37 22.86
C THR A 269 -20.76 -0.47 21.85
N LEU A 270 -20.03 0.19 20.95
CA LEU A 270 -19.06 -0.47 20.09
C LEU A 270 -17.80 -0.73 20.93
N VAL A 271 -17.42 -1.99 21.07
CA VAL A 271 -16.23 -2.40 21.83
C VAL A 271 -15.16 -2.86 20.85
N GLN A 272 -14.01 -2.19 20.87
CA GLN A 272 -12.86 -2.54 20.05
C GLN A 272 -12.40 -3.98 20.32
N GLY A 273 -12.27 -4.79 19.27
CA GLY A 273 -11.81 -6.19 19.37
C GLY A 273 -12.89 -7.17 19.84
N ASP A 274 -14.16 -6.82 19.70
CA ASP A 274 -15.30 -7.65 20.12
C ASP A 274 -16.38 -7.73 19.03
N PHE A 275 -17.49 -8.39 19.33
CA PHE A 275 -18.66 -8.49 18.46
C PHE A 275 -19.82 -7.62 18.96
N LEU A 276 -20.45 -6.88 18.03
CA LEU A 276 -21.73 -6.23 18.24
C LEU A 276 -22.86 -7.19 17.89
N HIS A 277 -23.75 -7.46 18.86
CA HIS A 277 -24.90 -8.34 18.68
C HIS A 277 -26.20 -7.53 18.51
N ILE A 278 -26.92 -7.74 17.41
CA ILE A 278 -28.18 -7.05 17.10
C ILE A 278 -29.27 -8.08 16.83
N SER A 279 -30.13 -8.32 17.82
CA SER A 279 -31.22 -9.31 17.76
C SER A 279 -32.54 -8.65 17.40
N ARG A 280 -33.09 -8.96 16.21
CA ARG A 280 -34.31 -8.34 15.69
C ARG A 280 -35.07 -9.28 14.77
N ALA A 281 -36.35 -9.00 14.58
CA ALA A 281 -37.14 -9.54 13.49
C ALA A 281 -36.91 -8.63 12.26
N TRP A 282 -35.82 -8.89 11.53
CA TRP A 282 -35.35 -8.04 10.42
C TRP A 282 -36.40 -7.93 9.31
N GLN A 283 -36.57 -6.73 8.74
CA GLN A 283 -37.51 -6.44 7.65
C GLN A 283 -36.79 -6.03 6.37
N ILE A 284 -37.49 -6.17 5.25
CA ILE A 284 -37.08 -5.56 3.98
C ILE A 284 -36.97 -4.04 4.18
N GLY A 285 -35.86 -3.46 3.72
CA GLY A 285 -35.60 -2.03 3.83
C GLY A 285 -35.02 -1.59 5.18
N ASP A 286 -34.84 -2.51 6.15
CA ASP A 286 -33.96 -2.21 7.28
C ASP A 286 -32.56 -1.87 6.74
N LYS A 287 -31.96 -0.81 7.28
CA LYS A 287 -30.62 -0.33 6.92
C LYS A 287 -29.81 -0.10 8.18
N LEU A 288 -28.72 -0.82 8.30
CA LEU A 288 -27.75 -0.69 9.38
C LEU A 288 -26.47 -0.06 8.81
N GLU A 289 -26.00 1.03 9.42
CA GLU A 289 -24.85 1.80 8.93
C GLU A 289 -23.81 1.95 10.03
N PHE A 290 -22.54 1.87 9.66
CA PHE A 290 -21.39 2.06 10.52
C PHE A 290 -20.45 3.12 9.94
N SER A 291 -19.90 3.94 10.83
CA SER A 291 -18.71 4.76 10.54
C SER A 291 -17.63 4.38 11.53
N LEU A 292 -16.57 3.73 11.05
CA LEU A 292 -15.50 3.16 11.87
C LEU A 292 -14.18 3.88 11.57
N TYR A 293 -13.65 4.63 12.53
CA TYR A 293 -12.39 5.32 12.33
C TYR A 293 -11.20 4.34 12.40
N VAL A 294 -10.36 4.35 11.36
CA VAL A 294 -9.29 3.38 11.12
C VAL A 294 -7.98 3.89 11.72
N LEU A 295 -7.33 3.08 12.55
CA LEU A 295 -6.11 3.48 13.25
C LEU A 295 -4.83 3.22 12.45
N LEU A 296 -3.91 4.19 12.50
CA LEU A 296 -2.48 3.95 12.24
C LEU A 296 -1.83 3.33 13.48
N ARG A 297 -1.07 2.26 13.29
CA ARG A 297 -0.45 1.50 14.39
C ARG A 297 0.87 0.89 13.96
N THR A 298 1.66 0.46 14.94
CA THR A 298 2.91 -0.27 14.70
C THR A 298 2.87 -1.64 15.37
N GLU A 299 3.58 -2.60 14.80
CA GLU A 299 3.80 -3.93 15.41
C GLU A 299 5.29 -4.26 15.39
N LYS A 300 5.82 -4.67 16.54
CA LYS A 300 7.21 -5.13 16.63
C LYS A 300 7.40 -6.43 15.87
N VAL A 301 8.59 -6.63 15.30
CA VAL A 301 9.03 -7.96 14.87
C VAL A 301 8.95 -8.92 16.08
N LYS A 302 8.55 -10.17 15.83
CA LYS A 302 8.59 -11.23 16.85
C LYS A 302 10.03 -11.70 17.02
N ASP A 303 10.80 -10.85 17.68
CA ASP A 303 12.18 -11.10 18.03
C ASP A 303 12.50 -10.65 19.45
N ASP A 304 13.07 -11.54 20.28
CA ASP A 304 13.43 -11.22 21.67
C ASP A 304 14.86 -10.69 21.84
N ARG A 305 15.65 -10.65 20.76
CA ARG A 305 17.05 -10.22 20.79
C ARG A 305 17.12 -8.70 20.65
N GLN A 306 17.93 -8.09 21.51
CA GLN A 306 18.06 -6.63 21.62
C GLN A 306 18.39 -5.91 20.31
N MET A 307 19.13 -6.55 19.40
CA MET A 307 19.51 -5.96 18.10
C MET A 307 18.34 -5.76 17.13
N TYR A 308 17.19 -6.40 17.39
CA TYR A 308 15.97 -6.30 16.56
C TYR A 308 14.83 -5.56 17.27
N SER A 309 15.02 -5.09 18.51
CA SER A 309 13.95 -4.51 19.34
C SER A 309 13.34 -3.22 18.80
N SER A 310 14.05 -2.54 17.90
CA SER A 310 13.61 -1.31 17.23
C SER A 310 12.84 -1.56 15.93
N LEU A 311 12.79 -2.81 15.44
CA LEU A 311 12.12 -3.12 14.19
C LEU A 311 10.62 -3.19 14.36
N ASN A 312 9.92 -2.33 13.63
CA ASN A 312 8.47 -2.23 13.67
C ASN A 312 7.91 -2.19 12.24
N ALA A 313 6.83 -2.94 12.01
CA ALA A 313 5.96 -2.80 10.86
C ALA A 313 4.92 -1.72 11.12
N ILE A 314 4.43 -1.09 10.06
CA ILE A 314 3.41 -0.03 10.12
C ILE A 314 2.13 -0.55 9.48
N PHE A 315 0.99 -0.32 10.13
CA PHE A 315 -0.32 -0.66 9.61
C PHE A 315 -1.24 0.55 9.58
N TYR A 316 -2.14 0.55 8.60
CA TYR A 316 -3.36 1.35 8.60
C TYR A 316 -4.55 0.39 8.61
N GLY A 317 -5.22 0.28 9.76
CA GLY A 317 -6.28 -0.70 9.95
C GLY A 317 -5.78 -2.14 9.78
N PRO A 318 -6.37 -2.93 8.86
CA PRO A 318 -5.91 -4.27 8.52
C PRO A 318 -4.76 -4.29 7.51
N TYR A 319 -4.43 -3.17 6.87
CA TYR A 319 -3.45 -3.11 5.78
C TYR A 319 -2.03 -2.88 6.31
N LEU A 320 -1.13 -3.81 5.99
CA LEU A 320 0.30 -3.67 6.20
C LEU A 320 0.87 -2.69 5.19
N LEU A 321 1.52 -1.64 5.67
CA LEU A 321 2.17 -0.64 4.84
C LEU A 321 3.65 -0.98 4.64
N ALA A 322 4.11 -0.93 3.40
CA ALA A 322 5.50 -1.11 3.01
C ALA A 322 6.01 0.16 2.32
N GLY A 323 7.23 0.59 2.66
CA GLY A 323 7.83 1.80 2.07
C GLY A 323 8.71 1.49 0.88
N LEU A 324 8.54 2.24 -0.21
CA LEU A 324 9.44 2.17 -1.36
C LEU A 324 10.86 2.50 -0.92
N SER A 325 11.77 1.55 -1.06
CA SER A 325 13.15 1.69 -0.60
C SER A 325 14.05 0.59 -1.13
N ASN A 326 15.29 0.94 -1.44
CA ASN A 326 16.38 0.02 -1.79
C ASN A 326 17.22 -0.41 -0.56
N GLY A 327 16.62 -0.43 0.64
CA GLY A 327 17.25 -0.92 1.87
C GLY A 327 17.53 0.12 2.96
N ASP A 328 17.26 1.40 2.69
CA ASP A 328 17.13 2.41 3.74
C ASP A 328 15.82 2.18 4.51
N TRP A 329 15.85 2.27 5.83
CA TRP A 329 14.77 1.84 6.71
C TRP A 329 14.76 2.57 8.06
N ASP A 330 15.58 3.61 8.22
CA ASP A 330 15.74 4.32 9.50
C ASP A 330 14.73 5.46 9.61
N LEU A 331 13.79 5.32 10.53
CA LEU A 331 12.85 6.38 10.87
C LEU A 331 13.46 7.32 11.93
N LYS A 332 13.03 8.59 11.93
CA LYS A 332 13.46 9.57 12.94
C LYS A 332 12.98 9.10 14.32
N ALA A 333 13.60 9.57 15.41
CA ALA A 333 13.09 9.30 16.76
C ALA A 333 11.62 9.75 16.87
N VAL A 334 10.73 8.76 16.86
CA VAL A 334 9.30 8.95 16.72
C VAL A 334 8.58 8.35 17.91
N ASP A 335 7.56 9.06 18.37
CA ASP A 335 6.65 8.52 19.36
C ASP A 335 5.78 7.42 18.72
N LEU A 336 5.97 6.18 19.17
CA LEU A 336 5.22 5.01 18.73
C LEU A 336 3.74 5.07 19.15
N HIS A 337 3.39 5.87 20.17
CA HIS A 337 2.02 6.08 20.60
C HIS A 337 1.26 7.10 19.74
N SER A 338 1.98 7.88 18.94
CA SER A 338 1.42 8.96 18.10
C SER A 338 1.85 8.81 16.64
N VAL A 339 1.53 7.66 16.03
CA VAL A 339 1.94 7.30 14.65
C VAL A 339 1.58 8.38 13.63
N SER A 340 0.42 9.01 13.77
CA SER A 340 -0.07 10.09 12.90
C SER A 340 0.80 11.35 12.86
N ASN A 341 1.70 11.56 13.84
CA ASN A 341 2.61 12.72 13.84
C ASN A 341 3.75 12.58 12.80
N TRP A 342 4.04 11.35 12.38
CA TRP A 342 5.17 11.02 11.52
C TRP A 342 4.82 10.14 10.33
N VAL A 343 3.64 9.52 10.30
CA VAL A 343 3.00 8.95 9.11
C VAL A 343 1.82 9.82 8.72
N THR A 344 1.93 10.53 7.60
CA THR A 344 0.91 11.48 7.14
C THR A 344 0.25 10.98 5.86
N PRO A 345 -1.08 11.10 5.72
CA PRO A 345 -1.77 10.69 4.51
C PRO A 345 -1.40 11.55 3.32
N ILE A 346 -1.56 10.99 2.11
CA ILE A 346 -1.39 11.75 0.88
C ILE A 346 -2.70 12.47 0.57
N ASN A 347 -2.62 13.76 0.31
CA ASN A 347 -3.78 14.56 -0.08
C ASN A 347 -4.28 14.12 -1.46
N ASP A 348 -5.59 13.97 -1.64
CA ASP A 348 -6.25 13.55 -2.89
C ASP A 348 -5.80 14.37 -4.11
N THR A 349 -5.55 15.67 -3.93
CA THR A 349 -5.07 16.56 -5.00
C THR A 349 -3.61 16.32 -5.42
N SER A 350 -2.85 15.51 -4.68
CA SER A 350 -1.44 15.22 -4.97
C SER A 350 -1.28 14.37 -6.23
N GLN A 351 -2.27 13.54 -6.56
CA GLN A 351 -2.26 12.69 -7.73
C GLN A 351 -2.28 13.50 -9.03
N GLU A 352 -3.00 14.62 -9.05
CA GLU A 352 -3.10 15.53 -10.22
C GLU A 352 -1.79 16.27 -10.53
N LYS A 353 -0.88 16.31 -9.56
CA LYS A 353 0.45 16.95 -9.68
C LYS A 353 1.53 16.00 -10.19
N LEU A 354 1.21 14.72 -10.35
CA LEU A 354 2.14 13.70 -10.84
C LEU A 354 2.24 13.72 -12.37
N LEU A 355 3.45 13.52 -12.89
CA LEU A 355 3.70 13.40 -14.32
C LEU A 355 4.99 12.63 -14.62
N SER A 356 5.16 12.30 -15.89
CA SER A 356 6.43 11.83 -16.44
C SER A 356 6.87 12.71 -17.60
N LEU A 357 8.18 12.98 -17.68
CA LEU A 357 8.79 13.78 -18.75
C LEU A 357 9.33 12.87 -19.84
N CYS A 358 9.00 13.18 -21.09
CA CYS A 358 9.31 12.32 -22.24
C CYS A 358 9.88 13.11 -23.42
N GLN A 359 10.72 12.49 -24.25
CA GLN A 359 11.08 12.95 -25.59
C GLN A 359 10.81 11.86 -26.62
N MET A 360 10.52 12.26 -27.85
CA MET A 360 10.30 11.36 -28.97
C MET A 360 11.56 11.27 -29.82
N SER A 361 11.93 10.06 -30.22
CA SER A 361 12.95 9.84 -31.25
C SER A 361 12.40 10.12 -32.66
N GLU A 362 13.29 10.20 -33.64
CA GLU A 362 12.90 10.37 -35.05
C GLU A 362 12.08 9.18 -35.60
N SER A 363 12.27 7.97 -35.04
CA SER A 363 11.47 6.78 -35.36
C SER A 363 10.08 6.78 -34.71
N GLY A 364 9.79 7.73 -33.83
CA GLY A 364 8.52 7.82 -33.10
C GLY A 364 8.49 7.04 -31.78
N ASP A 365 9.62 6.48 -31.33
CA ASP A 365 9.72 5.83 -30.02
C ASP A 365 9.82 6.86 -28.90
N ALA A 366 9.08 6.63 -27.82
CA ALA A 366 9.05 7.48 -26.62
C ALA A 366 10.14 7.07 -25.62
N TYR A 367 10.89 8.05 -25.12
CA TYR A 367 11.87 7.88 -24.07
C TYR A 367 11.49 8.74 -22.87
N PHE A 368 11.62 8.19 -21.67
CA PHE A 368 11.24 8.84 -20.42
C PHE A 368 12.46 9.23 -19.59
N LEU A 369 12.37 10.38 -18.93
CA LEU A 369 13.38 10.83 -17.99
C LEU A 369 13.29 9.98 -16.72
N THR A 370 14.35 9.25 -16.43
CA THR A 370 14.43 8.34 -15.28
C THR A 370 15.58 8.75 -14.37
N ARG A 371 15.33 8.78 -13.06
CA ARG A 371 16.39 8.93 -12.06
C ARG A 371 17.20 7.63 -11.93
N LYS A 372 18.51 7.73 -12.11
CA LYS A 372 19.49 6.67 -11.84
C LYS A 372 20.46 7.14 -10.75
N HIS A 373 20.27 6.66 -9.53
CA HIS A 373 20.99 7.13 -8.33
C HIS A 373 20.84 8.66 -8.17
N SER A 374 21.95 9.40 -8.31
CA SER A 374 22.02 10.87 -8.21
C SER A 374 21.98 11.59 -9.57
N THR A 375 21.76 10.85 -10.67
CA THR A 375 21.76 11.38 -12.04
C THR A 375 20.44 11.08 -12.72
N PHE A 376 20.18 11.70 -13.86
CA PHE A 376 18.99 11.46 -14.67
C PHE A 376 19.39 11.18 -16.11
N ALA A 377 18.68 10.26 -16.75
CA ALA A 377 18.89 9.94 -18.15
C ALA A 377 17.59 9.54 -18.82
N MET A 378 17.53 9.71 -20.15
CA MET A 378 16.43 9.20 -20.96
C MET A 378 16.54 7.69 -21.14
N GLY A 379 15.44 6.98 -20.98
CA GLY A 379 15.36 5.52 -21.14
C GLY A 379 14.06 5.10 -21.82
N ALA A 380 14.01 3.83 -22.23
CA ALA A 380 12.77 3.24 -22.74
C ALA A 380 11.66 3.28 -21.67
N PRO A 381 10.37 3.19 -22.06
CA PRO A 381 9.26 3.19 -21.12
C PRO A 381 9.42 2.04 -20.11
N PRO A 382 9.45 2.32 -18.80
CA PRO A 382 9.62 1.28 -17.79
C PRO A 382 8.34 0.46 -17.61
N PRO A 383 8.43 -0.82 -17.19
CA PRO A 383 7.26 -1.62 -16.84
C PRO A 383 6.46 -0.97 -15.69
N GLU A 384 5.13 -1.10 -15.74
CA GLU A 384 4.27 -0.65 -14.64
C GLU A 384 4.58 -1.42 -13.35
N GLY A 385 4.64 -0.71 -12.23
CA GLY A 385 4.96 -1.28 -10.93
C GLY A 385 6.44 -1.67 -10.77
N SER A 386 7.35 -0.96 -11.46
CA SER A 386 8.80 -1.12 -11.33
C SER A 386 9.42 0.06 -10.60
N ASN A 387 10.63 -0.14 -10.06
CA ASN A 387 11.42 0.96 -9.47
C ASN A 387 11.69 2.06 -10.50
N GLU A 388 11.91 1.70 -11.76
CA GLU A 388 12.14 2.63 -12.85
C GLU A 388 10.90 3.46 -13.18
N ALA A 389 9.70 2.88 -13.12
CA ALA A 389 8.45 3.64 -13.29
C ALA A 389 8.26 4.66 -12.17
N ALA A 390 8.53 4.27 -10.92
CA ALA A 390 8.52 5.17 -9.77
C ALA A 390 9.59 6.28 -9.92
N ALA A 391 10.80 5.93 -10.34
CA ALA A 391 11.92 6.86 -10.57
C ALA A 391 11.78 7.73 -11.83
N SER A 392 10.81 7.42 -12.71
CA SER A 392 10.46 8.22 -13.90
C SER A 392 9.19 9.06 -13.69
N THR A 393 8.66 9.03 -12.47
CA THR A 393 7.51 9.82 -12.07
C THR A 393 7.96 10.95 -11.16
N PHE A 394 7.43 12.13 -11.42
CA PHE A 394 7.77 13.35 -10.70
C PHE A 394 6.50 14.04 -10.23
N LYS A 395 6.61 14.79 -9.14
CA LYS A 395 5.55 15.66 -8.65
C LYS A 395 5.99 17.11 -8.84
N LEU A 396 5.19 17.89 -9.55
CA LEU A 396 5.40 19.34 -9.63
C LEU A 396 4.76 20.01 -8.41
N VAL A 397 5.55 20.78 -7.68
CA VAL A 397 5.10 21.43 -6.46
C VAL A 397 5.28 22.94 -6.54
N ASP A 398 4.39 23.64 -5.86
CA ASP A 398 4.58 25.05 -5.53
C ASP A 398 5.71 25.16 -4.49
N PRO A 399 6.84 25.82 -4.82
CA PRO A 399 7.98 25.92 -3.93
C PRO A 399 7.70 26.77 -2.68
N VAL A 400 6.71 27.68 -2.71
CA VAL A 400 6.28 28.45 -1.53
C VAL A 400 5.46 27.56 -0.59
N ALA A 401 4.49 26.83 -1.15
CA ALA A 401 3.66 25.90 -0.37
C ALA A 401 4.50 24.81 0.32
N GLU A 402 5.55 24.33 -0.36
CA GLU A 402 6.49 23.35 0.20
C GLU A 402 7.57 23.98 1.09
N GLY A 403 7.54 25.30 1.32
CA GLY A 403 8.51 26.01 2.17
C GLY A 403 9.94 25.96 1.63
N LEU A 404 10.11 25.76 0.32
CA LEU A 404 11.41 25.78 -0.36
C LEU A 404 11.91 27.20 -0.59
N VAL A 405 11.01 28.19 -0.64
CA VAL A 405 11.31 29.61 -0.79
C VAL A 405 10.23 30.44 -0.11
N SER A 406 10.58 31.59 0.49
CA SER A 406 9.55 32.49 1.03
C SER A 406 8.86 33.26 -0.10
N GLU A 407 7.57 33.55 0.06
CA GLU A 407 6.81 34.31 -0.92
C GLU A 407 7.41 35.70 -1.18
N SER A 408 7.85 36.38 -0.13
CA SER A 408 8.49 37.70 -0.22
C SER A 408 9.78 37.67 -1.02
N TYR A 409 10.60 36.64 -0.83
CA TYR A 409 11.86 36.47 -1.56
C TYR A 409 11.60 36.11 -3.02
N LEU A 410 10.64 35.21 -3.28
CA LEU A 410 10.26 34.84 -4.64
C LEU A 410 9.75 36.04 -5.44
N ARG A 411 8.90 36.88 -4.84
CA ARG A 411 8.42 38.12 -5.48
C ARG A 411 9.55 39.10 -5.78
N LEU A 412 10.49 39.28 -4.85
CA LEU A 412 11.66 40.14 -5.04
C LEU A 412 12.55 39.64 -6.18
N LEU A 413 12.80 38.34 -6.23
CA LEU A 413 13.57 37.69 -7.29
C LEU A 413 12.94 37.87 -8.68
N ILE A 414 11.63 37.63 -8.80
CA ILE A 414 10.88 37.83 -10.05
C ILE A 414 11.02 39.28 -10.54
N LYS A 415 10.96 40.24 -9.61
CA LYS A 415 11.10 41.67 -9.89
C LYS A 415 12.51 42.05 -10.32
N GLU A 416 13.53 41.60 -9.60
CA GLU A 416 14.94 41.91 -9.89
C GLU A 416 15.38 41.34 -11.25
N LEU A 417 14.88 40.16 -11.61
CA LEU A 417 15.21 39.49 -12.88
C LEU A 417 14.34 39.96 -14.06
N GLY A 418 13.50 40.99 -13.87
CA GLY A 418 12.71 41.59 -14.94
C GLY A 418 11.63 40.68 -15.52
N ARG A 419 11.12 39.69 -14.77
CA ARG A 419 10.12 38.72 -15.23
C ARG A 419 8.67 39.23 -15.12
N ILE A 420 8.47 40.55 -15.05
CA ILE A 420 7.15 41.18 -15.03
C ILE A 420 6.61 41.18 -16.47
N ASN A 421 5.90 40.12 -16.84
CA ASN A 421 4.81 40.24 -17.80
C ASN A 421 3.52 39.98 -17.03
N GLU A 422 2.68 41.01 -16.88
CA GLU A 422 1.38 40.96 -16.22
C GLU A 422 0.30 40.22 -17.02
N GLU A 423 0.66 39.60 -18.16
CA GLU A 423 -0.28 38.78 -18.91
C GLU A 423 -0.14 37.30 -18.54
N PRO A 424 -1.19 36.66 -18.00
CA PRO A 424 -1.19 35.21 -17.83
C PRO A 424 -0.97 34.57 -19.20
N VAL A 425 0.05 33.72 -19.30
CA VAL A 425 0.33 32.93 -20.51
C VAL A 425 -0.95 32.14 -20.82
N LYS A 426 -1.58 32.44 -21.95
CA LYS A 426 -2.81 31.74 -22.35
C LYS A 426 -2.52 30.24 -22.44
N PRO A 427 -3.36 29.37 -21.83
CA PRO A 427 -3.17 27.94 -21.94
C PRO A 427 -3.21 27.53 -23.42
N CYS A 428 -2.14 26.88 -23.90
CA CYS A 428 -2.13 26.29 -25.23
C CYS A 428 -3.18 25.17 -25.29
N SER A 429 -4.27 25.42 -26.02
CA SER A 429 -5.35 24.47 -26.23
C SER A 429 -5.19 23.77 -27.59
N THR A 430 -4.25 22.82 -27.68
CA THR A 430 -4.14 21.94 -28.86
C THR A 430 -3.81 20.52 -28.42
N GLY A 431 -4.85 19.73 -28.13
CA GLY A 431 -4.82 18.26 -28.01
C GLY A 431 -4.89 17.71 -26.58
N THR A 432 -6.07 17.25 -26.15
CA THR A 432 -6.39 16.42 -24.94
C THR A 432 -5.79 16.77 -23.56
N TYR A 433 -4.80 17.64 -23.45
CA TYR A 433 -4.15 18.09 -22.22
C TYR A 433 -3.88 19.59 -22.34
N THR A 434 -4.72 20.41 -21.72
CA THR A 434 -4.42 21.83 -21.51
C THR A 434 -3.33 21.94 -20.44
N TYR A 435 -2.19 22.55 -20.78
CA TYR A 435 -1.13 22.84 -19.82
C TYR A 435 -1.58 23.96 -18.87
N HIS A 436 -2.35 23.62 -17.83
CA HIS A 436 -2.82 24.58 -16.82
C HIS A 436 -1.68 25.21 -16.01
N MET A 437 -0.47 24.65 -16.08
CA MET A 437 0.71 25.10 -15.34
C MET A 437 1.67 26.00 -16.15
N MET A 438 1.26 26.46 -17.34
CA MET A 438 2.12 27.27 -18.21
C MET A 438 2.45 28.61 -17.55
N GLY A 439 3.74 28.89 -17.38
CA GLY A 439 4.21 30.11 -16.70
C GLY A 439 4.36 29.96 -15.19
N ASP A 440 3.90 28.85 -14.59
CA ASP A 440 4.05 28.59 -13.15
C ASP A 440 5.51 28.39 -12.77
N ILE A 441 5.83 28.78 -11.54
CA ILE A 441 7.13 28.52 -10.92
C ILE A 441 6.98 27.27 -10.06
N VAL A 442 7.77 26.25 -10.37
CA VAL A 442 7.67 24.93 -9.77
C VAL A 442 9.01 24.44 -9.26
N SER A 443 8.96 23.52 -8.30
CA SER A 443 10.06 22.58 -8.02
C SER A 443 9.65 21.18 -8.48
N ILE A 444 10.64 20.40 -8.94
CA ILE A 444 10.45 19.02 -9.38
C ILE A 444 10.83 18.08 -8.23
N GLU A 445 9.82 17.47 -7.61
CA GLU A 445 9.96 16.49 -6.54
C GLU A 445 10.00 15.06 -7.11
N MET A 446 10.82 14.19 -6.51
CA MET A 446 10.89 12.77 -6.85
C MET A 446 9.70 12.03 -6.22
N PHE A 447 8.93 11.29 -7.03
CA PHE A 447 7.80 10.52 -6.53
C PHE A 447 8.20 9.47 -5.49
N ASP A 448 9.23 8.68 -5.80
CA ASP A 448 9.68 7.56 -4.97
C ASP A 448 10.49 7.98 -3.73
N GLN A 449 10.79 9.28 -3.61
CA GLN A 449 11.49 9.88 -2.47
C GLN A 449 10.83 11.22 -2.10
N PRO A 450 9.67 11.20 -1.42
CA PRO A 450 8.99 12.42 -0.98
C PRO A 450 9.93 13.37 -0.22
N GLY A 451 9.74 14.66 -0.40
CA GLY A 451 10.61 15.72 0.13
C GLY A 451 11.97 15.81 -0.55
N THR A 452 12.21 15.11 -1.66
CA THR A 452 13.48 15.12 -2.38
C THR A 452 13.32 15.78 -3.74
N PHE A 453 14.17 16.77 -4.04
CA PHE A 453 13.98 17.64 -5.19
C PHE A 453 15.18 17.61 -6.14
N LEU A 454 14.90 17.86 -7.42
CA LEU A 454 15.93 18.16 -8.42
C LEU A 454 16.58 19.52 -8.10
N ILE A 455 17.91 19.54 -8.02
CA ILE A 455 18.71 20.74 -7.71
C ILE A 455 19.88 20.88 -8.68
N ILE A 456 20.12 22.10 -9.15
CA ILE A 456 21.32 22.51 -9.89
C ILE A 456 22.40 22.92 -8.87
N LYS A 457 23.54 22.22 -8.88
CA LYS A 457 24.70 22.52 -8.01
C LYS A 457 25.85 23.09 -8.84
N ASP A 458 26.48 24.13 -8.29
CA ASP A 458 27.62 24.90 -8.80
C ASP A 458 27.23 26.01 -9.80
N MET A 459 27.40 27.27 -9.39
CA MET A 459 27.08 28.44 -10.23
C MET A 459 28.29 29.00 -10.98
N ALA A 460 29.50 28.44 -10.81
CA ALA A 460 30.72 29.09 -11.27
C ALA A 460 31.50 28.36 -12.38
N TYR A 461 31.66 27.02 -12.37
CA TYR A 461 32.60 26.38 -13.33
C TYR A 461 32.23 25.01 -13.93
N ALA A 462 31.21 24.29 -13.44
CA ALA A 462 30.60 23.15 -14.16
C ALA A 462 29.26 22.78 -13.53
N GLU A 463 28.14 23.03 -14.23
CA GLU A 463 26.81 22.87 -13.67
C GLU A 463 26.42 21.38 -13.60
N THR A 464 26.20 20.86 -12.39
CA THR A 464 25.82 19.46 -12.17
C THR A 464 24.43 19.36 -11.59
N ILE A 465 23.57 18.56 -12.23
CA ILE A 465 22.25 18.21 -11.67
C ILE A 465 22.45 17.17 -10.58
N ARG A 466 21.82 17.40 -9.44
CA ARG A 466 21.78 16.49 -8.30
C ARG A 466 20.37 16.42 -7.73
N VAL A 467 20.23 15.53 -6.77
CA VAL A 467 19.01 15.30 -6.01
C VAL A 467 19.37 15.48 -4.54
N ASN A 468 18.64 16.33 -3.81
CA ASN A 468 18.84 16.49 -2.36
C ASN A 468 17.50 16.44 -1.63
N ALA A 469 17.49 15.73 -0.50
CA ALA A 469 16.38 15.70 0.44
C ALA A 469 16.22 17.05 1.15
N ARG A 470 14.97 17.42 1.46
CA ARG A 470 14.61 18.64 2.21
C ARG A 470 15.38 18.74 3.52
N ASN A 471 15.46 17.62 4.26
CA ASN A 471 16.09 17.54 5.58
C ASN A 471 17.62 17.72 5.55
N GLN A 472 18.25 17.69 4.37
CA GLN A 472 19.69 17.86 4.20
C GLN A 472 20.09 19.27 3.71
N ARG A 473 19.12 20.19 3.53
CA ARG A 473 19.40 21.58 3.15
C ARG A 473 19.88 22.36 4.37
N LYS A 474 21.14 22.80 4.39
CA LYS A 474 21.64 23.77 5.39
C LYS A 474 20.97 25.12 5.14
N GLU A 475 20.48 25.77 6.21
CA GLU A 475 20.02 27.16 6.18
C GLU A 475 21.10 28.04 5.51
N GLY A 476 20.76 28.65 4.36
CA GLY A 476 21.62 29.61 3.67
C GLY A 476 22.23 29.20 2.33
N TYR A 477 22.15 27.94 1.89
CA TYR A 477 22.62 27.52 0.56
C TYR A 477 21.57 26.68 -0.19
N GLY A 478 21.01 27.21 -1.29
CA GLY A 478 20.40 26.37 -2.34
C GLY A 478 18.91 26.56 -2.69
N HIS A 479 18.20 27.56 -2.13
CA HIS A 479 16.77 27.79 -2.42
C HIS A 479 16.46 28.02 -3.91
N LEU A 480 17.42 28.58 -4.66
CA LEU A 480 17.24 28.98 -6.05
C LEU A 480 17.54 27.87 -7.07
N GLY A 481 18.38 26.90 -6.72
CA GLY A 481 18.82 25.84 -7.65
C GLY A 481 17.74 24.81 -7.98
N CYS A 482 16.58 24.89 -7.34
CA CYS A 482 15.44 23.98 -7.53
C CYS A 482 14.19 24.68 -8.08
N LEU A 483 14.28 25.95 -8.50
CA LEU A 483 13.14 26.73 -8.99
C LEU A 483 13.18 26.82 -10.51
N PHE A 484 12.11 26.38 -11.16
CA PHE A 484 11.97 26.40 -12.61
C PHE A 484 10.68 27.10 -12.99
N GLN A 485 10.70 27.91 -14.05
CA GLN A 485 9.47 28.27 -14.74
C GLN A 485 9.21 27.29 -15.88
N ILE A 486 7.96 26.85 -15.98
CA ILE A 486 7.49 26.10 -17.14
C ILE A 486 7.21 27.08 -18.26
N VAL A 487 7.96 26.99 -19.36
CA VAL A 487 7.82 27.86 -20.53
C VAL A 487 7.56 27.03 -21.80
N PRO A 488 7.01 27.61 -22.88
CA PRO A 488 6.75 26.85 -24.10
C PRO A 488 8.02 26.15 -24.58
N GLY A 489 7.86 24.97 -25.18
CA GLY A 489 8.95 24.19 -25.74
C GLY A 489 9.82 25.04 -26.67
N LEU A 490 11.15 25.00 -26.49
CA LEU A 490 12.07 25.69 -27.41
C LEU A 490 11.97 25.12 -28.83
N HIS A 491 11.58 23.86 -28.94
CA HIS A 491 11.16 23.18 -30.16
C HIS A 491 9.69 22.74 -30.03
N LEU A 492 8.87 23.05 -31.03
CA LEU A 492 7.42 22.82 -31.04
C LEU A 492 6.71 23.47 -29.82
N PRO A 493 6.67 24.81 -29.74
CA PRO A 493 6.20 25.54 -28.56
C PRO A 493 4.71 25.33 -28.21
N ASN A 494 3.90 24.83 -29.15
CA ASN A 494 2.49 24.54 -28.90
C ASN A 494 2.24 23.12 -28.35
N GLU A 495 3.27 22.27 -28.35
CA GLU A 495 3.15 20.85 -27.99
C GLU A 495 4.06 20.48 -26.81
N HIS A 496 5.23 21.09 -26.71
CA HIS A 496 6.25 20.77 -25.72
C HIS A 496 6.38 21.87 -24.66
N VAL A 497 7.08 21.54 -23.56
CA VAL A 497 7.48 22.47 -22.51
C VAL A 497 8.98 22.46 -22.31
N SER A 498 9.53 23.56 -21.79
CA SER A 498 10.91 23.66 -21.32
C SER A 498 10.93 24.16 -19.88
N PHE A 499 11.93 23.74 -19.10
CA PHE A 499 12.10 24.15 -17.72
C PHE A 499 13.24 25.17 -17.64
N GLU A 500 12.88 26.46 -17.57
CA GLU A 500 13.84 27.56 -17.45
C GLU A 500 14.19 27.79 -15.97
N SER A 501 15.48 27.93 -15.65
CA SER A 501 15.90 28.29 -14.29
C SER A 501 15.47 29.71 -13.94
N ILE A 502 14.81 29.88 -12.80
CA ILE A 502 14.49 31.22 -12.31
C ILE A 502 15.76 32.01 -12.04
N SER A 503 16.80 31.37 -11.49
CA SER A 503 18.03 32.07 -11.07
C SER A 503 18.95 32.48 -12.23
N LYS A 504 18.79 31.86 -13.41
CA LYS A 504 19.59 32.13 -14.61
C LYS A 504 18.69 32.11 -15.85
N PRO A 505 18.07 33.25 -16.20
CA PRO A 505 17.24 33.37 -17.40
C PRO A 505 18.01 32.98 -18.67
N GLY A 506 17.33 32.31 -19.60
CA GLY A 506 17.94 31.74 -20.81
C GLY A 506 18.66 30.42 -20.61
N CYS A 507 18.61 29.84 -19.41
CA CYS A 507 19.24 28.56 -19.08
C CYS A 507 18.18 27.50 -18.71
N PHE A 508 18.31 26.33 -19.31
CA PHE A 508 17.27 25.30 -19.34
C PHE A 508 17.81 23.94 -18.90
N LEU A 509 16.91 23.08 -18.43
CA LEU A 509 17.16 21.65 -18.40
C LEU A 509 17.19 21.11 -19.83
N TYR A 510 18.19 20.30 -20.18
CA TYR A 510 18.30 19.68 -21.50
C TYR A 510 18.95 18.30 -21.42
N ILE A 511 18.72 17.46 -22.43
CA ILE A 511 19.34 16.13 -22.56
C ILE A 511 20.61 16.22 -23.41
N ASP A 512 21.72 15.76 -22.83
CA ASP A 512 23.02 15.71 -23.50
C ASP A 512 22.97 14.82 -24.76
N GLN A 513 23.56 15.31 -25.85
CA GLN A 513 23.53 14.66 -27.17
C GLN A 513 24.83 13.89 -27.46
N ASP A 514 25.74 13.79 -26.48
CA ASP A 514 27.01 13.04 -26.54
C ASP A 514 26.84 11.51 -26.51
N GLY A 515 25.61 11.02 -26.66
CA GLY A 515 25.24 9.61 -26.52
C GLY A 515 25.00 9.17 -25.07
N SER A 516 25.29 10.00 -24.06
CA SER A 516 25.01 9.66 -22.66
C SER A 516 23.53 9.81 -22.30
N LEU A 517 22.77 10.61 -23.07
CA LEU A 517 21.35 10.92 -22.85
C LEU A 517 21.05 11.42 -21.43
N ARG A 518 22.02 12.08 -20.79
CA ARG A 518 21.91 12.55 -19.42
C ARG A 518 21.24 13.92 -19.36
N LEU A 519 20.46 14.16 -18.31
CA LEU A 519 19.96 15.48 -18.02
C LEU A 519 21.11 16.39 -17.58
N ARG A 520 21.17 17.57 -18.19
CA ARG A 520 22.13 18.65 -17.95
C ARG A 520 21.38 19.97 -17.78
N PHE A 521 22.11 20.96 -17.31
CA PHE A 521 21.65 22.33 -17.20
C PHE A 521 22.64 23.21 -17.95
N GLY A 522 22.14 24.16 -18.72
CA GLY A 522 22.98 25.06 -19.51
C GLY A 522 22.21 26.17 -20.19
N CYS A 523 22.93 27.22 -20.57
CA CYS A 523 22.37 28.41 -21.19
C CYS A 523 22.36 28.27 -22.71
N LEU A 524 21.18 28.37 -23.31
CA LEU A 524 20.98 28.10 -24.72
C LEU A 524 20.81 29.42 -25.49
N PRO A 525 21.47 29.57 -26.65
CA PRO A 525 21.19 30.72 -27.50
C PRO A 525 19.72 30.68 -27.94
N ALA A 526 19.04 31.83 -27.84
CA ALA A 526 17.59 31.93 -28.06
C ALA A 526 17.12 31.46 -29.45
N LYS A 527 18.02 31.38 -30.45
CA LYS A 527 17.74 30.92 -31.82
C LYS A 527 18.98 30.28 -32.45
N GLY A 528 18.77 29.23 -33.26
CA GLY A 528 19.74 28.78 -34.27
C GLY A 528 20.28 27.35 -34.14
N ASP A 529 20.04 26.65 -33.02
CA ASP A 529 20.45 25.26 -32.82
C ASP A 529 19.24 24.38 -32.54
N GLU A 530 18.65 23.83 -33.61
CA GLU A 530 17.43 23.01 -33.54
C GLU A 530 17.63 21.73 -32.71
N LEU A 531 18.83 21.14 -32.76
CA LEU A 531 19.17 19.95 -31.98
C LEU A 531 19.13 20.26 -30.48
N LEU A 532 19.70 21.39 -30.10
CA LEU A 532 19.75 21.82 -28.71
C LEU A 532 18.37 22.30 -28.20
N GLN A 533 17.56 22.90 -29.06
CA GLN A 533 16.16 23.24 -28.77
C GLN A 533 15.30 21.98 -28.56
N ARG A 534 15.48 20.96 -29.40
CA ARG A 534 14.84 19.64 -29.21
C ARG A 534 15.28 19.02 -27.88
N ALA A 535 16.58 19.03 -27.59
CA ALA A 535 17.16 18.48 -26.37
C ALA A 535 16.60 19.13 -25.08
N ALA A 536 16.20 20.40 -25.13
CA ALA A 536 15.65 21.14 -24.00
C ALA A 536 14.12 21.16 -23.91
N SER A 537 13.44 20.50 -24.87
CA SER A 537 11.98 20.45 -24.94
C SER A 537 11.48 19.08 -24.53
N PHE A 538 10.44 19.02 -23.70
CA PHE A 538 9.87 17.80 -23.14
C PHE A 538 8.37 17.75 -23.39
N LEU A 539 7.85 16.53 -23.54
CA LEU A 539 6.43 16.23 -23.40
C LEU A 539 6.13 15.91 -21.94
N MET A 540 5.10 16.52 -21.38
CA MET A 540 4.54 16.08 -20.10
C MET A 540 3.47 15.02 -20.39
N ARG A 541 3.66 13.82 -19.83
CA ARG A 541 2.72 12.70 -19.98
C ARG A 541 2.11 12.34 -18.64
N ARG A 542 1.05 11.51 -18.70
CA ARG A 542 0.52 10.84 -17.51
C ARG A 542 1.65 10.15 -16.77
N PRO A 543 1.61 10.16 -15.43
CA PRO A 543 2.67 9.55 -14.64
C PRO A 543 2.74 8.04 -14.88
N LEU A 544 3.95 7.49 -14.81
CA LEU A 544 4.21 6.05 -14.96
C LEU A 544 3.97 5.27 -13.66
N ALA A 545 3.89 5.97 -12.52
CA ALA A 545 3.50 5.44 -11.22
C ALA A 545 2.46 6.37 -10.56
N SER A 546 1.60 5.81 -9.72
CA SER A 546 0.54 6.55 -9.02
C SER A 546 0.53 6.22 -7.55
N TYR A 547 -0.05 7.11 -6.74
CA TYR A 547 -0.41 6.76 -5.38
C TYR A 547 -1.55 5.73 -5.39
N ASP A 548 -1.51 4.81 -4.43
CA ASP A 548 -2.65 4.00 -3.99
C ASP A 548 -3.56 4.86 -3.08
N SER A 549 -4.87 4.59 -3.02
CA SER A 549 -5.80 5.34 -2.16
C SER A 549 -5.39 5.28 -0.68
N LEU A 550 -4.68 4.23 -0.28
CA LEU A 550 -4.15 4.02 1.06
C LEU A 550 -2.65 4.38 1.18
N SER A 551 -2.16 5.32 0.35
CA SER A 551 -0.75 5.77 0.43
C SER A 551 -0.49 6.77 1.54
N PHE A 552 0.67 6.64 2.18
CA PHE A 552 1.13 7.57 3.23
C PHE A 552 2.57 7.99 3.00
N VAL A 553 3.01 9.05 3.68
CA VAL A 553 4.41 9.43 3.78
C VAL A 553 4.88 9.26 5.22
N ALA A 554 5.93 8.47 5.43
CA ALA A 554 6.60 8.34 6.73
C ALA A 554 7.88 9.18 6.79
N LYS A 555 8.03 9.96 7.86
CA LYS A 555 9.21 10.80 8.10
C LYS A 555 10.42 9.98 8.52
N GLY A 556 11.45 9.95 7.69
CA GLY A 556 12.68 9.23 8.00
C GLY A 556 13.80 10.09 8.57
N ALA A 557 14.88 9.43 8.99
CA ALA A 557 16.06 10.11 9.50
C ALA A 557 16.86 10.79 8.37
N ASN A 558 17.04 10.08 7.25
CA ASN A 558 17.83 10.54 6.10
C ASN A 558 16.98 11.07 4.94
N ARG A 559 15.79 10.48 4.75
CA ARG A 559 14.81 10.78 3.72
C ARG A 559 13.41 10.36 4.19
N ASP A 560 12.36 10.86 3.56
CA ASP A 560 11.01 10.36 3.80
C ASP A 560 10.71 9.13 2.92
N TYR A 561 9.74 8.32 3.33
CA TYR A 561 9.34 7.09 2.65
C TYR A 561 7.90 7.20 2.17
N LEU A 562 7.69 6.90 0.89
CA LEU A 562 6.38 6.68 0.35
C LEU A 562 5.91 5.28 0.71
N LEU A 563 4.83 5.17 1.49
CA LEU A 563 4.25 3.93 1.97
C LEU A 563 3.02 3.53 1.14
N PHE A 564 2.92 2.24 0.83
CA PHE A 564 1.81 1.62 0.12
C PHE A 564 1.31 0.40 0.89
N PRO A 565 0.04 -0.02 0.75
CA PRO A 565 -0.36 -1.37 1.11
C PRO A 565 0.55 -2.39 0.41
N LEU A 566 1.08 -3.38 1.16
CA LEU A 566 1.98 -4.39 0.57
C LEU A 566 1.35 -5.11 -0.64
N LEU A 567 0.02 -5.27 -0.63
CA LEU A 567 -0.72 -5.91 -1.71
C LEU A 567 -0.71 -5.15 -3.04
N SER A 568 -0.50 -3.82 -3.03
CA SER A 568 -0.49 -3.02 -4.26
C SER A 568 0.87 -2.99 -4.96
N LEU A 569 1.96 -3.33 -4.24
CA LEU A 569 3.31 -3.40 -4.81
C LEU A 569 3.48 -4.65 -5.69
N LYS A 570 4.18 -4.47 -6.83
CA LYS A 570 4.51 -5.51 -7.81
C LYS A 570 6.01 -5.81 -7.76
N ASP A 571 6.80 -5.15 -8.61
CA ASP A 571 8.22 -5.44 -8.80
C ASP A 571 9.10 -4.45 -8.01
N GLU A 572 8.51 -3.40 -7.45
CA GLU A 572 9.21 -2.39 -6.68
C GLU A 572 9.97 -3.00 -5.49
N THR A 573 11.08 -2.35 -5.14
CA THR A 573 11.80 -2.63 -3.91
C THR A 573 11.13 -1.93 -2.74
N TYR A 574 10.95 -2.64 -1.64
CA TYR A 574 10.25 -2.15 -0.48
C TYR A 574 10.89 -2.58 0.84
N THR A 575 10.41 -1.97 1.92
CA THR A 575 10.79 -2.27 3.29
C THR A 575 9.52 -2.40 4.13
N VAL A 576 9.36 -3.54 4.80
CA VAL A 576 8.21 -3.83 5.67
C VAL A 576 8.49 -3.40 7.11
N PHE A 577 9.66 -3.76 7.62
CA PHE A 577 10.10 -3.40 8.97
C PHE A 577 11.01 -2.18 8.91
N PHE A 578 10.68 -1.16 9.69
CA PHE A 578 11.49 0.03 9.85
C PHE A 578 12.24 -0.01 11.17
N ASN A 579 13.48 0.48 11.16
CA ASN A 579 14.25 0.71 12.36
C ASN A 579 13.76 2.00 13.03
N ILE A 580 12.97 1.86 14.08
CA ILE A 580 12.46 2.97 14.88
C ILE A 580 13.29 3.03 16.17
N THR A 581 14.23 3.97 16.20
CA THR A 581 14.97 4.28 17.43
C THR A 581 14.11 5.23 18.26
N ALA A 582 13.64 4.76 19.43
CA ALA A 582 12.84 5.56 20.36
C ALA A 582 13.67 6.63 21.06
#